data_AF-A0A7V4TVU8-F1
#
_entry.id   AF-A0A7V4TVU8-F1
#
_cell.length_a   1.000
_cell.length_b   1.000
_cell.length_c   1.000
_cell.angle_alpha   90.00
_cell.angle_beta   90.00
_cell.angle_gamma   90.00
#
_symmetry.space_group_name_H-M   'P 1'
#
loop_
_entity.id
_entity.type
_entity.pdbx_description
1 polymer ?
#
loop_
_entity_poly.entity_id
_entity_poly.type
_entity_poly.pdbx_seq_one_letter_code
_entity_poly.pdbx_strand_id
1 'polypeptide(L)'
;MCVMLTAAAMMVVLLSQEIALHIRTINAYLREYQEEYTREGVLIEAVTLLEEKGEGFVVANLPSSFAPSYAFTITSDTITLTKNGEVVLQAGIRWEGKELSVVYAENNFIRPFSR
;
A
#
# COMPACT_ATOMS: atom_id res chain seq x y z
N MET A 1 46.74 -16.85 -22.36
CA MET A 1 46.52 -15.62 -21.54
C MET A 1 45.28 -14.85 -21.96
N CYS A 2 45.08 -14.57 -23.25
CA CYS A 2 43.94 -13.77 -23.75
C CYS A 2 42.54 -14.36 -23.43
N VAL A 3 42.38 -15.69 -23.54
CA VAL A 3 41.10 -16.39 -23.28
C VAL A 3 40.66 -16.33 -21.81
N MET A 4 41.60 -16.38 -20.86
CA MET A 4 41.27 -16.30 -19.43
C MET A 4 40.86 -14.88 -19.01
N LEU A 5 41.45 -13.85 -19.63
CA LEU A 5 41.08 -12.45 -19.42
C LEU A 5 39.67 -12.16 -19.95
N THR A 6 39.31 -12.69 -21.11
CA THR A 6 37.95 -12.55 -21.66
C THR A 6 36.90 -13.28 -20.82
N ALA A 7 37.21 -14.49 -20.31
CA ALA A 7 36.31 -15.23 -19.43
C ALA A 7 36.11 -14.54 -18.08
N ALA A 8 37.18 -13.98 -17.50
CA ALA A 8 37.10 -13.20 -16.26
C ALA A 8 36.27 -11.92 -16.45
N ALA A 9 36.45 -11.19 -17.56
CA ALA A 9 35.66 -10.02 -17.88
C ALA A 9 34.17 -10.34 -18.06
N MET A 10 33.84 -11.45 -18.74
CA MET A 10 32.45 -11.91 -18.87
C MET A 10 31.83 -12.25 -17.52
N MET A 11 32.58 -12.92 -16.63
CA MET A 11 32.10 -13.21 -15.27
C MET A 11 31.82 -11.94 -14.46
N VAL A 12 32.69 -10.92 -14.55
CA VAL A 12 32.46 -9.63 -13.87
C VAL A 12 31.21 -8.93 -14.39
N VAL A 13 30.97 -8.95 -15.70
CA VAL A 13 29.77 -8.37 -16.31
C VAL A 13 28.51 -9.09 -15.83
N LEU A 14 28.51 -10.42 -15.83
CA LEU A 14 27.37 -11.22 -15.34
C LEU A 14 27.10 -10.96 -13.85
N LEU A 15 28.13 -10.96 -13.01
CA LEU A 15 28.00 -10.67 -11.58
C LEU A 15 27.44 -9.26 -11.34
N SER A 16 27.90 -8.28 -12.13
CA SER A 16 27.43 -6.89 -12.03
C SER A 16 25.96 -6.74 -12.45
N GLN A 17 25.51 -7.50 -13.45
CA GLN A 17 24.11 -7.54 -13.86
C GLN A 17 23.21 -8.18 -12.79
N GLU A 18 23.65 -9.27 -12.18
CA GLU A 18 22.95 -9.91 -11.05
C GLU A 18 22.84 -8.98 -9.85
N ILE A 19 23.93 -8.29 -9.48
CA ILE A 19 23.91 -7.27 -8.40
C ILE A 19 22.93 -6.14 -8.73
N ALA A 20 22.97 -5.63 -9.97
CA ALA A 20 22.05 -4.56 -10.39
C ALA A 20 20.58 -5.01 -10.39
N LEU A 21 20.31 -6.28 -10.76
CA LEU A 21 18.97 -6.86 -10.65
C LEU A 21 18.55 -6.95 -9.18
N HIS A 22 19.41 -7.48 -8.32
CA HIS A 22 19.13 -7.62 -6.89
C HIS A 22 18.83 -6.27 -6.21
N ILE A 23 19.62 -5.23 -6.51
CA ILE A 23 19.38 -3.87 -5.99
C ILE A 23 18.03 -3.33 -6.48
N ARG A 24 17.68 -3.54 -7.76
CA ARG A 24 16.36 -3.11 -8.29
C ARG A 24 15.21 -3.80 -7.56
N THR A 25 15.34 -5.10 -7.30
CA THR A 25 14.35 -5.87 -6.55
C THR A 25 14.19 -5.35 -5.13
N ILE A 26 15.30 -5.14 -4.40
CA ILE A 26 15.26 -4.57 -3.04
C ILE A 26 14.59 -3.19 -3.04
N ASN A 27 14.96 -2.31 -3.97
CA ASN A 27 14.39 -0.98 -4.07
C ASN A 27 12.89 -1.00 -4.37
N ALA A 28 12.43 -1.96 -5.18
CA ALA A 28 11.01 -2.16 -5.44
C ALA A 28 10.27 -2.59 -4.17
N TYR A 29 10.81 -3.55 -3.41
CA TYR A 29 10.24 -3.96 -2.12
C TYR A 29 10.20 -2.81 -1.09
N LEU A 30 11.28 -2.03 -0.99
CA LEU A 30 11.32 -0.88 -0.08
C LEU A 30 10.27 0.15 -0.43
N ARG A 31 10.08 0.44 -1.73
CA ARG A 31 9.05 1.36 -2.19
C ARG A 31 7.66 0.86 -1.83
N GLU A 32 7.37 -0.42 -2.08
CA GLU A 32 6.07 -0.99 -1.77
C GLU A 32 5.78 -0.99 -0.27
N TYR A 33 6.78 -1.30 0.55
CA TYR A 33 6.64 -1.24 2.00
C TYR A 33 6.33 0.17 2.51
N GLN A 34 6.97 1.19 1.94
CA GLN A 34 6.66 2.58 2.23
C GLN A 34 5.23 2.96 1.80
N GLU A 35 4.77 2.46 0.65
CA GLU A 35 3.41 2.69 0.20
C GLU A 35 2.38 2.02 1.12
N GLU A 36 2.65 0.79 1.59
CA GLU A 36 1.78 0.10 2.54
C GLU A 36 1.67 0.85 3.87
N TYR A 37 2.81 1.26 4.44
CA TYR A 37 2.83 2.09 5.64
C TYR A 37 2.01 3.38 5.47
N THR A 38 2.08 3.98 4.27
CA THR A 38 1.31 5.18 3.96
C THR A 38 -0.19 4.87 3.92
N ARG A 39 -0.60 3.78 3.27
CA ARG A 39 -2.01 3.34 3.20
C ARG A 39 -2.57 3.04 4.59
N GLU A 40 -1.82 2.35 5.45
CA GLU A 40 -2.20 2.09 6.84
C GLU A 40 -2.41 3.38 7.62
N GLY A 41 -1.49 4.35 7.51
CA GLY A 41 -1.64 5.64 8.18
C GLY A 41 -2.90 6.42 7.75
N VAL A 42 -3.23 6.39 6.46
CA VAL A 42 -4.46 7.00 5.94
C VAL A 42 -5.72 6.25 6.44
N LEU A 43 -5.66 4.91 6.52
CA LEU A 43 -6.77 4.11 7.05
C LEU A 43 -7.01 4.42 8.53
N ILE A 44 -5.94 4.55 9.33
CA ILE A 44 -6.04 4.95 10.74
C ILE A 44 -6.69 6.32 10.87
N GLU A 45 -6.28 7.30 10.05
CA GLU A 45 -6.90 8.64 10.04
C GLU A 45 -8.42 8.55 9.77
N ALA A 46 -8.84 7.77 8.79
CA ALA A 46 -10.25 7.59 8.46
C ALA A 46 -11.05 6.89 9.57
N VAL A 47 -10.46 5.86 10.20
CA VAL A 47 -11.04 5.13 11.33
C VAL A 47 -11.20 6.07 12.53
N THR A 48 -10.17 6.82 12.90
CA THR A 48 -10.23 7.78 14.02
C THR A 48 -11.29 8.84 13.77
N LEU A 49 -11.38 9.38 12.56
CA LEU A 49 -12.44 10.33 12.21
C LEU A 49 -13.84 9.71 12.38
N LEU A 50 -14.03 8.47 11.94
CA LEU A 50 -15.30 7.77 12.08
C LEU A 50 -15.65 7.52 13.55
N GLU A 51 -14.69 7.14 14.39
CA GLU A 51 -14.87 6.99 15.84
C GLU A 51 -15.28 8.30 16.51
N GLU A 52 -14.65 9.42 16.14
CA GLU A 52 -14.97 10.75 16.66
C GLU A 52 -16.37 11.24 16.28
N LYS A 53 -16.83 10.90 15.06
CA LYS A 53 -18.15 11.33 14.54
C LYS A 53 -19.27 10.38 14.91
N GLY A 54 -18.95 9.11 15.16
CA GLY A 54 -19.89 8.06 15.54
C GLY A 54 -20.56 7.34 14.36
N GLU A 55 -21.37 6.35 14.72
CA GLU A 55 -22.09 5.50 13.78
C GLU A 55 -22.98 6.32 12.82
N GLY A 56 -22.93 5.98 11.53
CA GLY A 56 -23.69 6.65 10.47
C GLY A 56 -23.02 7.88 9.85
N PHE A 57 -21.85 8.29 10.34
CA PHE A 57 -21.05 9.31 9.65
C PHE A 57 -20.61 8.80 8.27
N VAL A 58 -20.84 9.61 7.25
CA VAL A 58 -20.43 9.35 5.87
C VAL A 58 -19.74 10.56 5.29
N VAL A 59 -18.72 10.33 4.49
CA VAL A 59 -17.99 11.38 3.77
C VAL A 59 -17.47 10.83 2.47
N ALA A 60 -17.49 11.64 1.41
CA ALA A 60 -16.97 11.25 0.12
C ALA A 60 -15.71 12.05 -0.22
N ASN A 61 -14.66 11.33 -0.64
CA ASN A 61 -13.44 11.88 -1.20
C ASN A 61 -12.77 12.96 -0.34
N LEU A 62 -12.68 12.72 0.97
CA LEU A 62 -12.01 13.60 1.92
C LEU A 62 -10.49 13.44 1.76
N PRO A 63 -9.72 14.51 1.45
CA PRO A 63 -8.27 14.41 1.38
C PRO A 63 -7.66 14.06 2.74
N SER A 64 -6.67 13.17 2.73
CA SER A 64 -5.93 12.79 3.93
C SER A 64 -4.99 13.91 4.38
N SER A 65 -5.01 14.22 5.67
CA SER A 65 -4.03 15.12 6.30
C SER A 65 -2.69 14.43 6.50
N PHE A 66 -2.71 13.10 6.68
CA PHE A 66 -1.50 12.27 6.81
C PHE A 66 -0.73 12.17 5.49
N ALA A 67 -1.42 11.96 4.37
CA ALA A 67 -0.82 11.85 3.04
C ALA A 67 -1.68 12.56 1.98
N PRO A 68 -1.37 13.82 1.61
CA PRO A 68 -2.22 14.65 0.74
C PRO A 68 -2.49 14.13 -0.68
N SER A 69 -1.72 13.13 -1.14
CA SER A 69 -1.98 12.45 -2.43
C SER A 69 -3.08 11.39 -2.36
N TYR A 70 -3.56 11.11 -1.15
CA TYR A 70 -4.64 10.17 -0.86
C TYR A 70 -5.90 10.93 -0.43
N ALA A 71 -7.04 10.32 -0.74
CA ALA A 71 -8.33 10.70 -0.20
C ALA A 71 -9.08 9.45 0.24
N PHE A 72 -9.99 9.58 1.21
CA PHE A 72 -10.81 8.47 1.66
C PHE A 72 -12.30 8.81 1.63
N THR A 73 -13.10 7.78 1.43
CA THR A 73 -14.56 7.81 1.46
C THR A 73 -15.05 6.85 2.53
N ILE A 74 -15.94 7.31 3.39
CA ILE A 74 -16.57 6.52 4.46
C ILE A 74 -18.04 6.35 4.10
N THR A 75 -18.50 5.10 4.00
CA THR A 75 -19.90 4.72 3.87
C THR A 75 -20.40 4.09 5.17
N SER A 76 -21.64 3.58 5.18
CA SER A 76 -22.20 2.86 6.33
C SER A 76 -21.41 1.60 6.71
N ASP A 77 -20.70 1.01 5.77
CA ASP A 77 -20.14 -0.34 5.86
C ASP A 77 -18.69 -0.45 5.36
N THR A 78 -18.16 0.59 4.72
CA THR A 78 -16.80 0.56 4.16
C THR A 78 -16.05 1.87 4.31
N ILE A 79 -14.72 1.75 4.34
CA ILE A 79 -13.77 2.85 4.14
C ILE A 79 -13.00 2.54 2.85
N THR A 80 -13.03 3.45 1.88
CA THR A 80 -12.32 3.31 0.60
C THR A 80 -11.26 4.38 0.48
N LEU A 81 -10.00 3.98 0.28
CA LEU A 81 -8.87 4.87 0.04
C LEU A 81 -8.62 4.96 -1.46
N THR A 82 -8.40 6.17 -1.93
CA THR A 82 -8.05 6.48 -3.31
C THR A 82 -6.76 7.27 -3.40
N LYS A 83 -5.95 7.00 -4.41
CA LYS A 83 -4.74 7.76 -4.75
C LYS A 83 -4.84 8.15 -6.20
N ASN A 84 -4.80 9.44 -6.50
CA ASN A 84 -4.98 9.96 -7.87
C ASN A 84 -6.25 9.45 -8.58
N GLY A 85 -7.33 9.20 -7.83
CA GLY A 85 -8.61 8.70 -8.37
C GLY A 85 -8.71 7.17 -8.52
N GLU A 86 -7.66 6.41 -8.23
CA GLU A 86 -7.69 4.95 -8.24
C GLU A 86 -7.89 4.40 -6.82
N VAL A 87 -8.73 3.38 -6.69
CA VAL A 87 -8.92 2.67 -5.40
C VAL A 87 -7.68 1.85 -5.11
N VAL A 88 -7.05 2.14 -3.96
CA VAL A 88 -5.81 1.49 -3.52
C VAL A 88 -6.01 0.60 -2.30
N LEU A 89 -7.07 0.85 -1.51
CA LEU A 89 -7.46 0.01 -0.39
C LEU A 89 -8.97 0.15 -0.15
N GLN A 90 -9.62 -0.96 0.18
CA GLN A 90 -10.99 -0.99 0.66
C GLN A 90 -11.05 -1.80 1.97
N ALA A 91 -11.56 -1.18 3.02
CA ALA A 91 -11.76 -1.80 4.31
C ALA A 91 -13.26 -1.94 4.61
N GLY A 92 -13.67 -3.10 5.11
CA GLY A 92 -15.00 -3.31 5.66
C GLY A 92 -15.02 -2.92 7.12
N ILE A 93 -16.06 -2.20 7.53
CA ILE A 93 -16.24 -1.75 8.91
C ILE A 93 -17.54 -2.28 9.49
N ARG A 94 -17.56 -2.47 10.81
CA ARG A 94 -18.75 -2.87 11.56
C ARG A 94 -18.76 -2.18 12.91
N TRP A 95 -19.93 -1.71 13.30
CA TRP A 95 -20.19 -1.24 14.65
C TRP A 95 -20.76 -2.39 15.49
N GLU A 96 -20.14 -2.64 16.64
CA GLU A 96 -20.64 -3.56 17.67
C GLU A 96 -20.99 -2.74 18.91
N GLY A 97 -22.20 -2.17 18.90
CA GLY A 97 -22.60 -1.17 19.89
C GLY A 97 -21.85 0.14 19.68
N LYS A 98 -20.95 0.51 20.60
CA LYS A 98 -20.13 1.74 20.51
C LYS A 98 -18.71 1.50 19.98
N GLU A 99 -18.36 0.26 19.69
CA GLU A 99 -17.02 -0.12 19.26
C GLU A 99 -16.99 -0.31 17.75
N LEU A 100 -16.04 0.33 17.08
CA LEU A 100 -15.80 0.19 15.65
C LEU A 100 -14.77 -0.91 15.41
N SER A 101 -15.09 -1.83 14.51
CA SER A 101 -14.18 -2.91 14.09
C SER A 101 -13.94 -2.85 12.59
N VAL A 102 -12.68 -2.98 12.19
CA VAL A 102 -12.29 -3.23 10.79
C VAL A 102 -12.33 -4.75 10.54
N VAL A 103 -13.28 -5.20 9.74
CA VAL A 103 -13.56 -6.63 9.50
C VAL A 103 -12.63 -7.22 8.45
N TYR A 104 -12.25 -6.41 7.46
CA TYR A 104 -11.27 -6.76 6.45
C TYR A 104 -10.60 -5.49 5.93
N ALA A 105 -9.40 -5.63 5.39
CA ALA A 105 -8.74 -4.61 4.59
C ALA A 105 -8.14 -5.29 3.36
N GLU A 106 -8.62 -4.91 2.18
CA GLU A 106 -8.13 -5.43 0.91
C GLU A 106 -7.38 -4.33 0.15
N ASN A 107 -6.19 -4.65 -0.36
CA ASN A 107 -5.46 -3.81 -1.30
C ASN A 107 -4.99 -4.67 -2.48
N ASN A 108 -4.51 -4.01 -3.54
CA ASN A 108 -4.03 -4.68 -4.75
C ASN A 108 -2.77 -5.54 -4.52
N PHE A 109 -2.08 -5.39 -3.39
CA PHE A 109 -0.85 -6.08 -3.05
C PHE A 109 -1.09 -7.41 -2.28
N ILE A 110 -2.10 -7.45 -1.40
CA ILE A 110 -2.52 -8.63 -0.63
C ILE A 110 -3.26 -9.64 -1.53
N ARG A 111 -3.67 -9.25 -2.75
CA ARG A 111 -4.19 -10.16 -3.78
C ARG A 111 -3.14 -10.50 -4.85
N PRO A 112 -2.28 -11.51 -4.65
CA PRO A 112 -1.61 -12.13 -5.78
C PRO A 112 -2.43 -13.26 -6.44
N PHE A 113 -3.52 -13.78 -5.83
CA PHE A 113 -4.16 -15.04 -6.29
C PHE A 113 -5.70 -15.13 -6.21
N SER A 114 -6.47 -14.04 -6.10
CA SER A 114 -7.95 -14.10 -6.04
C SER A 114 -8.67 -13.85 -7.38
N ARG A 115 -8.13 -14.40 -8.47
CA ARG A 115 -8.85 -14.56 -9.74
C ARG A 115 -8.74 -16.00 -10.23
#